data_AF-A0A9P6ATW3-F1
#
_entry.id   AF-A0A9P6ATW3-F1
#
_cell.length_a   1.000
_cell.length_b   1.000
_cell.length_c   1.000
_cell.angle_alpha   90.00
_cell.angle_beta   90.00
_cell.angle_gamma   90.00
#
_symmetry.space_group_name_H-M   'P 1'
#
loop_
_entity.id
_entity.type
_entity.pdbx_description
1 polymer ?
#
loop_
_entity_poly.entity_id
_entity_poly.type
_entity_poly.pdbx_seq_one_letter_code
_entity_poly.pdbx_strand_id
1 'polypeptide(L)'
;NVRKCFWSMQHAMRDDPCRRAAFSMTIENTTTRVWLCYRSLAVVSQPFDFVDDPKALVKLFATFAFADRTSLGFDPTIPRVSRDPRQLIITVHPHHDRTIPRKFHTQKTISSSGAKRLRSRGTRVFEVIEIHEHGRDKGSVVC
;
A
#
# COMPACT_ATOMS: atom_id res chain seq x y z
N ASN A 1 9.52 -18.15 12.02
CA ASN A 1 8.34 -17.47 11.43
C ASN A 1 8.63 -16.12 10.80
N VAL A 2 9.51 -15.31 11.39
CA VAL A 2 9.87 -13.94 10.93
C VAL A 2 10.19 -13.82 9.43
N ARG A 3 11.04 -14.69 8.87
CA ARG A 3 11.41 -14.63 7.43
C ARG A 3 10.20 -14.72 6.50
N LYS A 4 9.21 -15.57 6.85
CA LYS A 4 7.98 -15.72 6.07
C LYS A 4 7.13 -14.46 6.16
N CYS A 5 6.95 -13.89 7.35
CA CYS A 5 6.22 -12.64 7.56
C CYS A 5 6.82 -11.48 6.75
N PHE A 6 8.14 -11.31 6.81
CA PHE A 6 8.84 -10.30 6.02
C PHE A 6 8.64 -10.47 4.52
N TRP A 7 8.81 -11.71 4.04
CA TRP A 7 8.62 -12.02 2.63
C TRP A 7 7.19 -11.73 2.18
N SER A 8 6.18 -12.13 2.96
CA SER A 8 4.77 -11.87 2.67
C SER A 8 4.43 -10.38 2.64
N MET A 9 4.93 -9.59 3.60
CA MET A 9 4.74 -8.13 3.60
C MET A 9 5.38 -7.46 2.39
N GLN A 10 6.60 -7.87 2.04
CA GLN A 10 7.29 -7.37 0.84
C GLN A 10 6.54 -7.76 -0.42
N HIS A 11 6.02 -8.99 -0.51
CA HIS A 11 5.21 -9.43 -1.63
C HIS A 11 3.90 -8.65 -1.74
N ALA A 12 3.18 -8.44 -0.64
CA ALA A 12 1.94 -7.65 -0.64
C ALA A 12 2.18 -6.22 -1.17
N MET A 13 3.25 -5.58 -0.74
CA MET A 13 3.66 -4.27 -1.25
C MET A 13 4.18 -4.31 -2.69
N ARG A 14 4.90 -5.38 -3.06
CA ARG A 14 5.39 -5.58 -4.42
C ARG A 14 4.26 -5.73 -5.41
N ASP A 15 3.19 -6.42 -5.05
CA ASP A 15 2.11 -6.80 -5.96
C ASP A 15 1.03 -5.71 -5.99
N ASP A 16 0.71 -5.10 -4.85
CA ASP A 16 -0.26 -4.01 -4.76
C ASP A 16 0.42 -2.62 -4.82
N PRO A 17 0.27 -1.86 -5.92
CA PRO A 17 0.85 -0.52 -6.04
C PRO A 17 0.22 0.48 -5.06
N CYS A 18 -0.95 0.16 -4.51
CA CYS A 18 -1.65 1.05 -3.58
C CYS A 18 -1.06 1.01 -2.16
N ARG A 19 -0.06 0.16 -1.88
CA ARG A 19 0.50 -0.03 -0.53
C ARG A 19 1.84 0.65 -0.35
N ARG A 20 1.89 1.61 0.58
CA ARG A 20 3.14 2.23 1.09
C ARG A 20 3.77 1.41 2.20
N ALA A 21 2.94 0.74 2.98
CA ALA A 21 3.34 -0.12 4.07
C ALA A 21 2.50 -1.40 4.12
N ALA A 22 2.99 -2.40 4.84
CA ALA A 22 2.27 -3.61 5.17
C ALA A 22 2.50 -3.99 6.64
N PHE A 23 1.48 -4.60 7.23
CA PHE A 23 1.54 -5.16 8.57
C PHE A 23 1.58 -6.69 8.52
N SER A 24 2.18 -7.29 9.53
CA SER A 24 2.11 -8.72 9.79
C SER A 24 2.19 -8.96 11.28
N MET A 25 1.85 -10.18 11.72
CA MET A 25 2.04 -10.59 13.11
C MET A 25 2.71 -11.94 13.16
N THR A 26 3.49 -12.16 14.22
CA THR A 26 4.03 -13.46 14.57
C THR A 26 3.51 -13.83 15.93
N ILE A 27 3.00 -15.06 16.04
CA ILE A 27 2.62 -15.67 17.31
C ILE A 27 3.54 -16.88 17.48
N GLU A 28 4.36 -16.86 18.53
CA GLU A 28 5.26 -17.96 18.90
C GLU A 28 4.88 -18.37 20.33
N ASN A 29 4.25 -19.55 20.45
CA ASN A 29 3.50 -19.96 21.64
C ASN A 29 2.43 -18.92 22.01
N THR A 30 2.62 -18.20 23.12
CA THR A 30 1.74 -17.15 23.63
C THR A 30 2.26 -15.74 23.31
N THR A 31 3.51 -15.64 22.88
CA THR A 31 4.16 -14.35 22.58
C THR A 31 3.76 -13.85 21.20
N THR A 32 3.11 -12.69 21.17
CA THR A 32 2.71 -11.99 19.95
C THR A 32 3.61 -10.79 19.68
N ARG A 33 4.00 -10.61 18.43
CA ARG A 33 4.66 -9.39 17.94
C ARG A 33 4.00 -8.90 16.66
N VAL A 34 3.90 -7.58 16.53
CA VAL A 34 3.37 -6.92 15.33
C VAL A 34 4.53 -6.32 14.56
N TRP A 35 4.53 -6.54 13.25
CA TRP A 35 5.52 -6.03 12.32
C TRP A 35 4.89 -4.98 11.42
N LEU A 36 5.59 -3.88 11.22
CA LEU A 36 5.25 -2.84 10.26
C LEU A 36 6.42 -2.70 9.28
N CYS A 37 6.15 -2.87 7.99
CA CYS A 37 7.17 -2.77 6.95
C CYS A 37 6.80 -1.66 5.95
N TYR A 38 7.69 -0.68 5.82
CA TYR A 38 7.76 0.26 4.71
C TYR A 38 8.76 -0.25 3.66
N ARG A 39 8.80 0.41 2.49
CA ARG A 39 9.82 0.09 1.45
C ARG A 39 11.27 0.33 1.90
N SER A 40 11.48 1.24 2.86
CA SER A 40 12.81 1.63 3.34
C SER A 40 13.19 1.03 4.69
N LEU A 41 12.21 0.59 5.49
CA LEU A 41 12.39 0.22 6.89
C LEU A 41 11.39 -0.84 7.33
N ALA A 42 11.75 -1.68 8.29
CA ALA A 42 10.81 -2.48 9.04
C ALA A 42 11.00 -2.27 10.54
N VAL A 43 9.88 -2.21 11.26
CA VAL A 43 9.81 -2.00 12.71
C VAL A 43 8.99 -3.13 13.31
N VAL A 44 9.32 -3.53 14.53
CA VAL A 44 8.61 -4.55 15.30
C VAL A 44 8.19 -4.00 16.65
N SER A 45 7.01 -4.39 17.12
CA SER A 45 6.53 -4.05 18.46
C SER A 45 7.34 -4.78 19.53
N GLN A 46 7.25 -4.29 20.77
CA GLN A 46 7.58 -5.11 21.92
C GLN A 46 6.68 -6.37 21.93
N PRO A 47 7.20 -7.52 22.39
CA PRO A 47 6.39 -8.71 22.57
C PRO A 47 5.34 -8.50 23.65
N PHE A 48 4.17 -9.10 23.48
CA PHE A 48 3.16 -9.23 24.52
C PHE A 48 2.60 -10.65 24.56
N ASP A 49 2.19 -11.11 25.74
CA ASP A 49 1.56 -12.41 25.91
C ASP A 49 0.04 -12.26 25.75
N PHE A 50 -0.56 -12.99 24.80
CA PHE A 50 -2.01 -12.88 24.56
C PHE A 50 -2.85 -13.68 25.55
N VAL A 51 -2.25 -14.59 26.31
CA VAL A 51 -2.94 -15.34 27.38
C VAL A 51 -3.05 -14.47 28.62
N ASP A 52 -1.98 -13.73 28.96
CA ASP A 52 -2.00 -12.79 30.09
C ASP A 52 -2.80 -11.51 29.78
N ASP A 53 -2.70 -10.99 28.54
CA ASP A 53 -3.48 -9.84 28.08
C ASP A 53 -4.28 -10.16 26.80
N PRO A 54 -5.39 -10.92 26.90
CA PRO A 54 -6.25 -11.20 25.75
C PRO A 54 -6.91 -9.92 25.21
N LYS A 55 -7.07 -8.88 26.04
CA LYS A 55 -7.66 -7.61 25.60
C LYS A 55 -6.75 -6.89 24.61
N ALA A 56 -5.42 -6.97 24.75
CA ALA A 56 -4.49 -6.43 23.76
C ALA A 56 -4.67 -7.10 22.39
N LEU A 57 -4.83 -8.42 22.34
CA LEU A 57 -5.03 -9.14 21.08
C LEU A 57 -6.37 -8.77 20.41
N VAL A 58 -7.45 -8.69 21.19
CA VAL A 58 -8.76 -8.26 20.67
C VAL A 58 -8.69 -6.82 20.14
N LYS A 59 -8.06 -5.91 20.89
CA LYS A 59 -7.86 -4.53 20.44
C LYS A 59 -7.03 -4.46 19.16
N LEU A 60 -6.01 -5.29 19.02
CA LEU A 60 -5.18 -5.36 17.81
C LEU A 60 -6.03 -5.76 16.59
N PHE A 61 -6.82 -6.82 16.70
CA PHE A 61 -7.70 -7.25 15.61
C PHE A 61 -8.79 -6.21 15.30
N ALA A 62 -9.40 -5.61 16.32
CA ALA A 62 -10.37 -4.53 16.13
C ALA A 62 -9.72 -3.34 15.41
N THR A 63 -8.50 -2.96 15.78
CA THR A 63 -7.75 -1.89 15.12
C THR A 63 -7.54 -2.23 13.64
N PHE A 64 -7.12 -3.44 13.30
CA PHE A 64 -6.96 -3.81 11.88
C PHE A 64 -8.28 -3.90 11.11
N ALA A 65 -9.37 -4.30 11.76
CA ALA A 65 -10.69 -4.41 11.12
C ALA A 65 -11.32 -3.05 10.83
N PHE A 66 -11.11 -2.07 11.71
CA PHE A 66 -11.78 -0.76 11.65
C PHE A 66 -10.88 0.42 11.27
N ALA A 67 -9.56 0.21 11.18
CA ALA A 67 -8.64 1.26 10.72
C ALA A 67 -8.96 1.68 9.28
N ASP A 68 -8.82 2.96 9.02
CA ASP A 68 -8.92 3.49 7.67
C ASP A 68 -7.79 2.96 6.79
N ARG A 69 -7.99 3.03 5.48
CA ARG A 69 -7.02 2.54 4.51
C ARG A 69 -5.64 3.19 4.66
N THR A 70 -5.58 4.48 4.95
CA THR A 70 -4.29 5.18 5.10
C THR A 70 -3.54 4.67 6.33
N SER A 71 -4.22 4.49 7.46
CA SER A 71 -3.66 3.88 8.66
C SER A 71 -3.20 2.42 8.43
N LEU A 72 -3.88 1.67 7.57
CA LEU A 72 -3.48 0.32 7.14
C LEU A 72 -2.32 0.30 6.13
N GLY A 73 -1.75 1.46 5.80
CA GLY A 73 -0.59 1.59 4.93
C GLY A 73 -0.93 1.73 3.44
N PHE A 74 -2.18 2.00 3.07
CA PHE A 74 -2.54 2.35 1.69
C PHE A 74 -2.20 3.81 1.37
N ASP A 75 -1.83 4.06 0.12
CA ASP A 75 -1.53 5.40 -0.39
C ASP A 75 -2.84 6.14 -0.75
N PRO A 76 -3.16 7.26 -0.08
CA PRO A 76 -4.33 8.06 -0.44
C PRO A 76 -4.20 8.72 -1.82
N THR A 77 -2.98 8.82 -2.38
CA THR A 77 -2.74 9.41 -3.70
C THR A 77 -2.93 8.41 -4.85
N ILE A 78 -3.03 7.11 -4.54
CA ILE A 78 -3.21 6.03 -5.53
C ILE A 78 -4.43 5.16 -5.16
N PRO A 79 -5.66 5.71 -5.14
CA PRO A 79 -6.85 4.92 -4.89
C PRO A 79 -7.17 3.99 -6.08
N ARG A 80 -7.78 2.85 -5.76
CA ARG A 80 -8.36 1.95 -6.76
C ARG A 80 -9.69 2.47 -7.27
N VAL A 81 -9.98 2.22 -8.53
CA VAL A 81 -11.29 2.50 -9.13
C VAL A 81 -12.29 1.46 -8.65
N SER A 82 -13.46 1.87 -8.18
CA SER A 82 -14.46 0.96 -7.59
C SER A 82 -14.99 -0.09 -8.57
N ARG A 83 -14.99 0.21 -9.88
CA ARG A 83 -15.52 -0.67 -10.94
C ARG A 83 -14.50 -1.68 -11.46
N ASP A 84 -13.20 -1.38 -11.39
CA ASP A 84 -12.15 -2.30 -11.82
C ASP A 84 -10.97 -2.25 -10.82
N PRO A 85 -10.72 -3.33 -10.06
CA PRO A 85 -9.63 -3.38 -9.09
C PRO A 85 -8.23 -3.35 -9.73
N ARG A 86 -8.11 -3.49 -11.06
CA ARG A 86 -6.86 -3.36 -11.81
C ARG A 86 -6.55 -1.92 -12.20
N GLN A 87 -7.54 -1.04 -12.17
CA GLN A 87 -7.41 0.37 -12.50
C GLN A 87 -7.22 1.23 -11.26
N LEU A 88 -6.36 2.24 -11.41
CA LEU A 88 -5.92 3.16 -10.37
C LEU A 88 -6.17 4.59 -10.85
N ILE A 89 -6.40 5.47 -9.89
CA ILE A 89 -6.26 6.91 -10.10
C ILE A 89 -4.96 7.31 -9.43
N ILE A 90 -4.03 7.89 -10.18
CA ILE A 90 -2.75 8.36 -9.65
C ILE A 90 -2.82 9.87 -9.54
N THR A 91 -2.63 10.40 -8.33
CA THR A 91 -2.57 11.82 -8.06
C THR A 91 -1.11 12.26 -7.97
N VAL A 92 -0.71 13.17 -8.87
CA VAL A 92 0.66 13.70 -8.94
C VAL A 92 0.65 15.16 -8.54
N HIS A 93 1.52 15.52 -7.60
CA HIS A 93 1.73 16.89 -7.15
C HIS A 93 2.97 17.46 -7.87
N PRO A 94 2.82 18.45 -8.78
CA PRO A 94 3.95 19.06 -9.47
C PRO A 94 4.91 19.72 -8.48
N HIS A 95 6.22 19.54 -8.69
CA HIS A 95 7.24 20.15 -7.83
C HIS A 95 7.30 21.69 -7.97
N HIS A 96 6.93 22.21 -9.14
CA HIS A 96 7.18 23.61 -9.53
C HIS A 96 5.91 24.49 -9.56
N ASP A 97 4.72 23.90 -9.49
CA ASP A 97 3.45 24.61 -9.63
C ASP A 97 2.49 24.16 -8.53
N ARG A 98 2.32 25.02 -7.52
CA ARG A 98 1.91 24.62 -6.16
C ARG A 98 0.40 24.52 -5.92
N THR A 99 -0.45 24.58 -6.93
CA THR A 99 -1.88 24.82 -6.66
C THR A 99 -2.83 23.70 -7.07
N ILE A 100 -2.52 22.88 -8.08
CA ILE A 100 -3.50 21.89 -8.59
C ILE A 100 -2.88 20.50 -8.77
N PRO A 101 -3.33 19.48 -8.00
CA PRO A 101 -2.91 18.10 -8.24
C PRO A 101 -3.48 17.58 -9.56
N ARG A 102 -2.64 16.91 -10.36
CA ARG A 102 -3.06 16.24 -11.60
C ARG A 102 -3.48 14.81 -11.29
N LYS A 103 -4.58 14.36 -11.88
CA LYS A 103 -5.12 13.00 -11.69
C LYS A 103 -5.04 12.23 -12.99
N PHE A 104 -4.59 10.99 -12.91
CA PHE A 104 -4.40 10.12 -14.06
C PHE A 104 -5.14 8.80 -13.84
N HIS A 105 -6.01 8.42 -14.78
CA HIS A 105 -6.70 7.14 -14.79
C HIS A 105 -5.90 6.11 -15.59
N THR A 106 -5.48 5.02 -14.95
CA THR A 106 -4.70 3.97 -15.62
C THR A 106 -5.58 3.12 -16.54
N GLN A 107 -5.13 2.89 -17.77
CA GLN A 107 -5.79 2.02 -18.75
C GLN A 107 -5.17 0.62 -18.76
N LYS A 108 -3.85 0.53 -18.91
CA LYS A 108 -3.11 -0.73 -18.87
C LYS A 108 -1.75 -0.57 -18.21
N THR A 109 -1.19 -1.68 -17.71
CA THR A 109 0.19 -1.72 -17.24
C THR A 109 1.11 -1.98 -18.44
N ILE A 110 1.98 -1.02 -18.75
CA ILE A 110 2.99 -1.16 -19.82
C ILE A 110 4.16 -2.00 -19.32
N SER A 111 4.62 -1.74 -18.09
CA SER A 111 5.70 -2.48 -17.46
C SER A 111 5.54 -2.52 -15.96
N SER A 112 5.86 -3.67 -15.37
CA SER A 112 5.85 -3.86 -13.92
C SER A 112 7.10 -4.63 -13.51
N SER A 113 8.14 -3.89 -13.13
CA SER A 113 9.34 -4.48 -12.55
C SER A 113 9.12 -4.71 -11.06
N GLY A 114 8.67 -5.91 -10.72
CA GLY A 114 8.45 -6.29 -9.33
C GLY A 114 9.74 -6.23 -8.51
N ALA A 115 9.67 -5.64 -7.32
CA ALA A 115 10.79 -5.60 -6.39
C ALA A 115 11.21 -7.01 -5.93
N LYS A 116 12.36 -7.52 -6.41
CA LYS A 116 12.92 -8.81 -5.97
C LYS A 116 13.54 -8.78 -4.56
N ARG A 117 13.79 -7.59 -4.01
CA ARG A 117 14.44 -7.34 -2.70
C ARG A 117 13.78 -6.16 -2.01
N LEU A 118 13.96 -6.05 -0.68
CA LEU A 118 13.47 -4.94 0.15
C LEU A 118 13.79 -3.57 -0.44
N ARG A 119 15.03 -3.38 -0.92
CA ARG A 119 15.44 -2.25 -1.76
C ARG A 119 15.47 -2.70 -3.21
N SER A 120 14.57 -2.16 -4.02
CA SER A 120 14.52 -2.35 -5.46
C SER A 120 13.90 -1.12 -6.10
N ARG A 121 14.15 -0.92 -7.40
CA ARG A 121 13.51 0.12 -8.20
C ARG A 121 11.99 0.04 -8.17
N GLY A 122 11.42 -1.18 -8.10
CA GLY A 122 9.97 -1.41 -7.97
C GLY A 122 9.12 -0.65 -9.00
N THR A 123 9.71 -0.30 -10.14
CA THR A 123 9.16 0.69 -11.07
C THR A 123 8.02 0.06 -11.86
N ARG A 124 6.93 0.82 -11.97
CA ARG A 124 5.75 0.47 -12.75
C ARG A 124 5.47 1.61 -13.71
N VAL A 125 5.13 1.24 -14.94
CA VAL A 125 4.80 2.16 -16.03
C VAL A 125 3.38 1.83 -16.47
N PHE A 126 2.53 2.83 -16.52
CA PHE A 126 1.12 2.69 -16.84
C PHE A 126 0.82 3.56 -18.06
N GLU A 127 -0.02 3.05 -18.95
CA GLU A 127 -0.71 3.89 -19.91
C GLU A 127 -1.83 4.61 -19.16
N VAL A 128 -1.89 5.93 -19.28
CA VAL A 128 -2.85 6.74 -18.52
C VAL A 128 -3.61 7.73 -19.38
N ILE A 129 -4.80 8.10 -18.89
CA ILE A 129 -5.60 9.23 -19.38
C ILE A 129 -5.65 10.26 -18.27
N GLU A 130 -5.35 11.52 -18.58
CA GLU A 130 -5.50 12.62 -17.61
C GLU A 130 -6.98 12.96 -17.37
N ILE A 131 -7.35 13.12 -16.11
CA ILE A 131 -8.70 13.47 -15.68
C ILE A 131 -8.75 14.97 -15.39
N HIS A 132 -9.54 15.73 -16.16
CA HIS A 132 -9.81 17.14 -15.91
C HIS A 132 -11.12 17.33 -15.12
N GLU A 133 -11.24 18.40 -14.33
CA GLU A 133 -12.33 18.67 -13.36
C GLU A 133 -13.76 18.71 -13.92
N HIS A 134 -13.97 18.59 -15.23
CA HIS A 134 -15.28 18.61 -15.87
C HIS A 134 -15.83 17.25 -16.32
N GLY A 135 -15.36 16.15 -15.71
CA GLY A 135 -16.05 14.84 -15.77
C GLY A 135 -16.26 14.27 -17.17
N ARG A 136 -15.57 14.81 -18.18
CA ARG A 136 -15.49 14.25 -19.53
C ARG A 136 -14.07 13.75 -19.69
N ASP A 137 -13.93 12.44 -19.82
CA ASP A 137 -12.72 11.80 -20.33
C ASP A 137 -12.45 12.35 -21.73
N LYS A 138 -11.68 13.42 -21.81
CA LYS A 138 -11.11 13.94 -23.06
C LYS A 138 -9.63 14.08 -22.84
N GLY A 139 -8.93 12.96 -22.91
CA GLY A 139 -7.47 12.92 -22.83
C GLY A 139 -6.93 11.88 -23.79
N SER A 140 -6.06 12.34 -24.69
CA SER A 140 -5.18 11.49 -25.47
C SER A 140 -4.30 10.66 -24.54
N VAL A 141 -4.01 9.43 -24.96
CA VAL A 141 -3.13 8.51 -24.23
C VAL A 141 -1.76 9.15 -24.04
N VAL A 142 -1.30 9.22 -22.78
CA VAL A 142 0.07 9.62 -22.44
C VAL A 142 0.79 8.39 -21.86
N CYS A 143 2.00 8.11 -22.37
CA CYS A 143 2.86 7.01 -21.94
C CYS A 143 3.92 7.48 -20.93
#